data_AF-A0AAI9EN90-F1
#
_entry.id   AF-A0AAI9EN90-F1
#
_cell.length_a   1.000
_cell.length_b   1.000
_cell.length_c   1.000
_cell.angle_alpha   90.00
_cell.angle_beta   90.00
_cell.angle_gamma   90.00
#
_symmetry.space_group_name_H-M   'P 1'
#
loop_
_entity.id
_entity.type
_entity.pdbx_description
1 polymer ?
#
loop_
_entity_poly.entity_id
_entity_poly.type
_entity_poly.pdbx_seq_one_letter_code
_entity_poly.pdbx_strand_id
1 'polypeptide(L)' 'MKKTAAVISALMLTFTLAACSSNYAMHTNDGRTIVADGKPKVDDETGMISYTDANGTELQINRSEVREMVETN' A
#
# COMPACT_ATOMS: atom_id res chain seq x y z
N MET A 1 -36.38 1.65 -27.53
CA MET A 1 -35.01 1.11 -27.58
C MET A 1 -33.93 2.17 -27.35
N LYS A 2 -34.17 3.22 -26.54
CA LYS A 2 -33.17 4.27 -26.23
C LYS A 2 -32.72 4.27 -24.76
N LYS A 3 -33.51 3.64 -23.88
CA LYS A 3 -33.26 3.57 -22.43
C LYS A 3 -32.31 2.43 -22.03
N THR A 4 -32.14 1.43 -22.90
CA THR A 4 -31.26 0.27 -22.68
C THR A 4 -29.80 0.54 -23.05
N ALA A 5 -29.55 1.51 -23.94
CA ALA A 5 -28.19 1.90 -24.32
C ALA A 5 -27.44 2.60 -23.17
N ALA A 6 -28.14 3.42 -22.38
CA ALA A 6 -27.56 4.19 -21.27
C ALA A 6 -27.13 3.31 -20.09
N VAL A 7 -27.77 2.15 -19.89
CA VAL A 7 -27.46 1.24 -18.77
C VAL A 7 -26.20 0.41 -19.07
N ILE A 8 -25.95 0.09 -20.34
CA ILE A 8 -24.78 -0.71 -20.74
C ILE A 8 -23.50 0.13 -20.72
N SER A 9 -23.57 1.43 -21.00
CA SER A 9 -22.42 2.33 -20.93
C SER A 9 -21.95 2.66 -19.51
N ALA A 10 -22.80 2.49 -18.49
CA ALA A 10 -22.43 2.73 -17.10
C ALA A 10 -21.59 1.58 -16.48
N LEU A 11 -21.67 0.37 -17.05
CA LEU A 11 -20.96 -0.81 -16.53
C LEU A 11 -19.46 -0.83 -16.89
N MET A 12 -19.03 -0.12 -17.93
CA MET A 12 -17.64 -0.17 -18.41
C MET A 12 -16.67 0.74 -17.63
N LEU A 13 -17.17 1.62 -16.75
CA LEU A 13 -16.33 2.59 -16.03
C LEU A 13 -15.80 2.07 -14.69
N THR A 14 -15.99 0.80 -14.34
CA THR A 14 -15.83 0.33 -12.96
C THR A 14 -14.54 -0.42 -12.63
N PHE A 15 -13.63 -0.72 -13.57
CA PHE A 15 -12.54 -1.68 -13.28
C PHE A 15 -11.13 -1.38 -13.81
N THR A 16 -10.68 -0.13 -13.83
CA THR A 16 -9.23 0.12 -14.03
C THR A 16 -8.68 1.19 -13.11
N LEU A 17 -9.05 1.17 -11.82
CA LEU A 17 -8.13 1.71 -10.82
C LEU A 17 -7.00 0.70 -10.65
N ALA A 18 -6.09 0.66 -11.62
CA ALA A 18 -4.80 0.05 -11.41
C ALA A 18 -4.15 0.85 -10.28
N ALA A 19 -4.23 0.32 -9.07
CA ALA A 19 -3.45 0.83 -7.97
C ALA A 19 -2.00 0.65 -8.39
N CYS A 20 -1.35 1.74 -8.80
CA CYS A 20 0.10 1.78 -8.92
C CYS A 20 0.65 1.63 -7.50
N SER A 21 0.69 0.40 -6.99
CA SER A 21 1.37 0.07 -5.75
C SER A 21 2.86 0.14 -6.07
N SER A 22 3.54 1.13 -5.50
CA SER A 22 5.00 1.14 -5.45
C SER A 22 5.42 0.44 -4.16
N ASN A 23 6.42 -0.43 -4.26
CA ASN A 23 7.00 -1.07 -3.08
C ASN A 23 7.84 -0.03 -2.31
N TYR A 24 8.06 -0.29 -1.03
CA TYR A 24 8.90 0.56 -0.20
C TYR A 24 9.95 -0.29 0.51
N ALA A 25 11.20 0.17 0.50
CA ALA A 25 12.27 -0.37 1.32
C ALA A 25 12.39 0.47 2.60
N MET A 26 12.19 -0.18 3.75
CA MET A 26 12.44 0.42 5.05
C MET A 26 13.78 -0.07 5.58
N HIS A 27 14.69 0.85 5.85
CA HIS A 27 15.93 0.56 6.57
C HIS A 27 15.72 0.82 8.05
N THR A 28 16.06 -0.17 8.87
CA THR A 28 15.88 -0.11 10.32
C THR A 28 17.21 0.15 11.03
N ASN A 29 17.14 0.63 12.27
CA ASN A 29 18.30 0.95 13.08
C ASN A 29 19.15 -0.27 13.45
N ASP A 30 18.57 -1.47 13.43
CA ASP A 30 19.28 -2.73 13.67
C ASP A 30 19.94 -3.31 12.41
N GLY A 31 19.85 -2.61 11.27
CA GLY A 31 20.49 -2.99 10.02
C GLY A 31 19.64 -3.89 9.12
N ARG A 32 18.40 -4.21 9.47
CA ARG A 32 17.48 -4.91 8.56
C ARG A 32 16.96 -3.97 7.48
N THR A 33 16.77 -4.53 6.29
CA THR A 33 15.99 -3.92 5.20
C THR A 33 14.70 -4.70 5.05
N ILE A 34 13.57 -4.02 5.20
CA ILE A 34 12.23 -4.60 5.10
C ILE A 34 11.62 -4.09 3.80
N VAL A 35 11.18 -4.99 2.92
CA VAL A 35 10.42 -4.63 1.71
C VAL A 35 8.94 -4.71 2.02
N ALA A 36 8.25 -3.59 1.85
CA ALA A 36 6.83 -3.45 2.03
C ALA A 36 6.13 -3.35 0.66
N ASP A 37 5.00 -4.04 0.53
CA ASP A 37 4.06 -3.82 -0.57
C ASP A 37 3.21 -2.57 -0.26
N GLY A 38 3.32 -1.57 -1.13
CA GLY A 38 2.70 -0.27 -0.93
C GLY A 38 3.41 0.59 0.12
N LYS A 39 2.85 1.78 0.33
CA LYS A 39 3.41 2.78 1.24
C LYS A 39 3.10 2.45 2.70
N PRO A 40 4.11 2.25 3.57
CA PRO A 40 3.90 2.12 5.01
C PRO A 40 3.21 3.35 5.60
N LYS A 41 2.34 3.14 6.58
CA LYS A 41 1.56 4.22 7.21
C LYS A 41 1.64 4.14 8.71
N VAL A 42 1.43 5.27 9.36
CA VAL A 42 1.24 5.29 10.81
C VAL A 42 -0.16 4.74 11.10
N ASP A 43 -0.23 3.77 12.00
CA ASP A 43 -1.47 3.30 12.60
C ASP A 43 -1.87 4.29 13.71
N ASP A 44 -3.08 4.86 13.61
CA ASP A 44 -3.55 5.89 14.52
C ASP A 44 -3.95 5.34 15.90
N GLU A 45 -4.22 4.03 16.01
CA GLU A 45 -4.57 3.38 17.28
C GLU A 45 -3.32 3.01 18.07
N THR A 46 -2.29 2.50 17.40
CA THR A 46 -1.06 2.02 18.06
C THR A 46 0.08 3.05 18.03
N GLY A 47 0.03 4.00 17.10
CA GLY A 47 1.13 4.93 16.81
C GLY A 47 2.33 4.29 16.08
N MET A 48 2.27 2.99 15.78
CA MET A 48 3.33 2.25 15.08
C MET A 48 3.24 2.45 13.56
N ILE A 49 4.29 2.07 12.84
CA ILE A 49 4.25 2.00 11.38
C ILE A 49 3.68 0.64 10.98
N SER A 50 2.51 0.64 10.35
CA SER A 50 1.90 -0.52 9.71
C SER A 50 2.36 -0.64 8.26
N TYR A 51 2.70 -1.86 7.85
CA TYR A 51 3.15 -2.20 6.51
C TYR A 51 2.75 -3.62 6.14
N THR A 52 2.59 -3.88 4.84
CA THR A 52 2.35 -5.22 4.31
C THR A 52 3.67 -5.80 3.81
N ASP A 53 4.05 -6.99 4.26
CA ASP A 53 5.26 -7.65 3.78
C ASP A 53 5.09 -8.25 2.37
N ALA A 54 6.18 -8.77 1.79
CA ALA A 54 6.15 -9.42 0.47
C ALA A 54 5.27 -10.68 0.40
N ASN A 55 4.83 -11.23 1.54
CA ASN A 55 3.93 -12.38 1.61
C ASN A 55 2.46 -11.96 1.75
N GLY A 56 2.16 -10.66 1.78
CA GLY A 56 0.82 -10.13 2.01
C GLY A 56 0.39 -10.10 3.47
N THR A 57 1.32 -10.21 4.42
CA THR A 57 1.05 -10.16 5.86
C THR A 57 1.15 -8.73 6.36
N GLU A 58 0.11 -8.25 7.05
CA GLU A 58 0.15 -6.97 7.75
C GLU A 58 0.98 -7.10 9.02
N LEU A 59 2.00 -6.26 9.14
CA LEU A 59 2.93 -6.21 10.26
C LEU A 59 3.06 -4.77 10.75
N GLN A 60 3.56 -4.63 11.97
CA GLN A 60 3.82 -3.32 12.58
C GLN A 60 5.25 -3.25 13.11
N ILE A 61 5.87 -2.08 12.95
CA ILE A 61 7.21 -1.77 13.48
C ILE A 61 7.18 -0.42 14.21
N ASN A 62 7.99 -0.27 15.25
CA ASN A 62 8.04 0.99 15.96
C ASN A 62 8.65 2.09 15.07
N ARG A 63 8.05 3.28 15.05
CA ARG A 63 8.57 4.43 14.30
C ARG A 63 10.02 4.75 14.67
N SER A 64 10.39 4.56 15.94
CA SER A 64 11.77 4.80 16.40
C SER A 64 12.78 3.79 15.87
N GLU A 65 12.34 2.65 15.34
CA GLU A 65 13.21 1.61 14.78
C GLU A 65 13.48 1.82 13.29
N VAL A 66 12.65 2.62 12.61
CA VAL A 66 12.82 2.94 11.19
C VAL A 66 13.77 4.13 11.06
N ARG A 67 14.88 3.92 10.34
CA ARG A 67 15.88 4.93 10.03
C ARG A 67 15.53 5.69 8.76
N GLU A 68 15.12 4.96 7.73
CA GLU A 68 14.88 5.51 6.40
C GLU A 68 13.80 4.69 5.68
N MET A 69 13.05 5.36 4.81
CA MET A 69 12.01 4.76 3.99
C MET A 69 12.19 5.26 2.56
N VAL A 70 12.39 4.34 1.62
CA VAL A 70 12.69 4.65 0.21
C VAL A 70 11.65 3.96 -0.66
N GLU A 71 11.05 4.71 -1.58
CA GLU A 71 10.16 4.15 -2.59
C GLU A 71 10.99 3.37 -3.63
N THR A 72 10.61 2.12 -3.87
CA THR A 72 11.23 1.23 -4.86
C THR A 72 10.20 0.96 -5.96
N ASN A 73 10.49 1.44 -7.17
CA ASN A 73 9.65 1.29 -8.36
C ASN A 73 9.86 -0.07 -9.02
#